data_AF-T2J1F7-F1
#
_entry.id   AF-T2J1F7-F1
#
_cell.length_a   1.000
_cell.length_b   1.000
_cell.length_c   1.000
_cell.angle_alpha   90.00
_cell.angle_beta   90.00
_cell.angle_gamma   90.00
#
_symmetry.space_group_name_H-M   'P 1'
#
loop_
_entity.id
_entity.type
_entity.pdbx_description
1 polymer ?
#
loop_
_entity_poly.entity_id
_entity_poly.type
_entity_poly.pdbx_seq_one_letter_code
_entity_poly.pdbx_strand_id
1 'polypeptide(L)'
;MSYLSGKTFSRSLMIALFSLMLGLTTLPVRGQQRIYSPISIKSDGPISDRLTDQDIPTGEGGFAKDYTIQLQRGDQVAIDLTSDEFDSVVLLLGADGATVAENDDGPDGSTNSLLFSRITETGRYIIRVRAFGETGGGNFRLNVTRLRPVN
;
A
#
# COMPACT_ATOMS: atom_id res chain seq x y z
N MET A 1 31.02 -42.61 -80.64
CA MET A 1 30.60 -41.95 -79.38
C MET A 1 30.34 -43.04 -78.35
N SER A 2 30.91 -42.91 -77.16
CA SER A 2 31.47 -44.01 -76.37
C SER A 2 30.82 -44.14 -74.98
N TYR A 3 30.66 -45.39 -74.51
CA TYR A 3 30.57 -45.94 -73.13
C TYR A 3 29.57 -45.30 -72.12
N LEU A 4 28.52 -45.98 -71.65
CA LEU A 4 28.39 -47.10 -70.68
C LEU A 4 28.30 -46.69 -69.20
N SER A 5 27.33 -47.32 -68.52
CA SER A 5 27.37 -47.85 -67.15
C SER A 5 26.77 -47.00 -66.02
N GLY A 6 25.95 -47.70 -65.22
CA GLY A 6 25.33 -47.19 -64.00
C GLY A 6 26.10 -47.49 -62.71
N LYS A 7 25.35 -47.36 -61.61
CA LYS A 7 25.56 -47.72 -60.19
C LYS A 7 25.60 -46.54 -59.20
N THR A 8 24.57 -46.56 -58.35
CA THR A 8 24.43 -46.18 -56.92
C THR A 8 25.67 -45.74 -56.12
N PHE A 9 25.56 -44.64 -55.37
CA PHE A 9 26.25 -44.31 -54.10
C PHE A 9 25.79 -42.88 -53.67
N SER A 10 25.73 -42.36 -52.44
CA SER A 10 25.74 -42.84 -51.04
C SER A 10 26.00 -41.57 -50.19
N ARG A 11 25.25 -41.40 -49.08
CA ARG A 11 25.65 -40.82 -47.77
C ARG A 11 26.48 -39.52 -47.74
N SER A 12 26.01 -38.51 -47.00
CA SER A 12 26.48 -38.23 -45.62
C SER A 12 26.09 -36.83 -45.14
N LEU A 13 25.54 -36.83 -43.93
CA LEU A 13 25.41 -35.71 -43.01
C LEU A 13 26.75 -34.97 -42.82
N MET A 14 26.80 -33.66 -43.08
CA MET A 14 27.83 -32.76 -42.56
C MET A 14 27.16 -31.65 -41.75
N ILE A 15 27.49 -31.68 -40.47
CA ILE A 15 27.09 -30.77 -39.40
C ILE A 15 27.66 -29.38 -39.71
N ALA A 16 26.80 -28.37 -39.87
CA ALA A 16 27.17 -26.99 -39.63
C ALA A 16 26.48 -26.54 -38.34
N LEU A 17 27.22 -26.68 -37.25
CA LEU A 17 26.86 -26.27 -35.89
C LEU A 17 26.84 -24.74 -35.84
N PHE A 18 25.73 -24.11 -36.19
CA PHE A 18 25.53 -22.70 -35.85
C PHE A 18 25.06 -22.66 -34.40
N SER A 19 26.02 -22.63 -33.48
CA SER A 19 25.77 -22.32 -32.07
C SER A 19 25.19 -20.91 -32.00
N LEU A 20 23.86 -20.82 -32.06
CA LEU A 20 23.11 -19.62 -31.79
C LEU A 20 23.18 -19.38 -30.28
N MET A 21 24.26 -18.71 -29.86
CA MET A 21 24.32 -18.04 -28.55
C MET A 21 23.22 -16.97 -28.53
N LEU A 22 22.01 -17.37 -28.14
CA LEU A 22 21.04 -16.44 -27.58
C LEU A 22 21.69 -15.89 -26.31
N GLY A 23 22.33 -14.74 -26.41
CA GLY A 23 22.64 -13.95 -25.23
C GLY A 23 21.32 -13.66 -24.52
N LEU A 24 21.12 -14.23 -23.34
CA LEU A 24 20.09 -13.74 -22.42
C LEU A 24 20.51 -12.33 -22.02
N THR A 25 20.06 -11.33 -22.77
CA THR A 25 20.03 -9.98 -22.24
C THR A 25 18.96 -9.98 -21.16
N THR A 26 19.41 -10.03 -19.90
CA THR A 26 18.53 -9.70 -18.78
C THR A 26 18.17 -8.23 -18.97
N LEU A 27 16.97 -7.98 -19.52
CA LEU A 27 16.40 -6.65 -19.41
C LEU A 27 16.37 -6.32 -17.92
N PRO A 28 16.95 -5.19 -17.48
CA PRO A 28 16.75 -4.78 -16.11
C PRO A 28 15.25 -4.67 -15.91
N VAL A 29 14.69 -5.49 -15.02
CA VAL A 29 13.34 -5.29 -14.53
C VAL A 29 13.34 -3.87 -13.97
N ARG A 30 12.71 -2.93 -14.69
CA ARG A 30 12.41 -1.61 -14.12
C ARG A 30 11.61 -1.89 -12.87
N GLY A 31 12.24 -1.70 -11.70
CA GLY A 31 11.63 -1.97 -10.41
C GLY A 31 10.24 -1.35 -10.39
N GLN A 32 9.24 -2.13 -10.01
CA GLN A 32 7.86 -1.67 -9.88
C GLN A 32 7.86 -0.32 -9.18
N GLN A 33 7.42 0.73 -9.89
CA GLN A 33 7.18 2.01 -9.24
C GLN A 33 6.12 1.75 -8.18
N ARG A 34 6.47 1.95 -6.91
CA ARG A 34 5.51 1.82 -5.81
C ARG A 34 4.55 3.00 -5.90
N ILE A 35 3.45 2.81 -6.63
CA ILE A 35 2.34 3.77 -6.70
C ILE A 35 1.72 3.97 -5.31
N TYR A 36 1.88 3.00 -4.41
CA TYR A 36 1.43 3.06 -3.03
C TYR A 36 2.61 2.88 -2.05
N SER A 37 2.90 3.91 -1.27
CA SER A 37 3.97 3.92 -0.26
C SER A 37 3.56 4.81 0.94
N PRO A 38 2.68 4.31 1.82
CA PRO A 38 2.17 5.08 2.95
C PRO A 38 3.29 5.49 3.93
N ILE A 39 3.12 6.63 4.57
CA ILE A 39 4.11 7.18 5.50
C ILE A 39 4.16 6.31 6.75
N SER A 40 5.35 5.85 7.16
CA SER A 40 5.50 5.10 8.41
C SER A 40 5.56 6.06 9.60
N ILE A 41 4.72 5.82 10.60
CA ILE A 41 4.63 6.64 11.81
C ILE A 41 4.87 5.80 13.07
N LYS A 42 5.11 6.49 14.18
CA LYS A 42 5.21 5.93 15.52
C LYS A 42 4.18 6.59 16.42
N SER A 43 3.99 6.03 17.61
CA SER A 43 3.18 6.64 18.68
C SER A 43 4.03 7.61 19.51
N ASP A 44 4.71 8.56 18.87
CA ASP A 44 5.64 9.52 19.48
C ASP A 44 5.15 10.97 19.47
N GLY A 45 3.92 11.21 19.01
CA GLY A 45 3.25 12.50 19.11
C GLY A 45 2.25 12.73 17.98
N PRO A 46 1.61 13.91 17.98
CA PRO A 46 0.73 14.31 16.89
C PRO A 46 1.53 14.61 15.61
N ILE A 47 0.92 14.30 14.48
CA ILE A 47 1.39 14.62 13.13
C ILE A 47 0.43 15.66 12.56
N SER A 48 0.97 16.76 12.04
CA SER A 48 0.19 17.71 11.25
C SER A 48 0.47 17.48 9.77
N ASP A 49 -0.58 17.34 8.97
CA ASP A 49 -0.49 17.10 7.53
C ASP A 49 -1.72 17.69 6.84
N ARG A 50 -1.80 17.58 5.52
CA ARG A 50 -2.90 18.07 4.68
C ARG A 50 -3.45 16.96 3.80
N LEU A 51 -4.77 16.84 3.74
CA LEU A 51 -5.47 15.98 2.78
C LEU A 51 -5.74 16.78 1.50
N THR A 52 -5.33 16.25 0.36
CA THR A 52 -5.33 16.95 -0.93
C THR A 52 -5.83 16.06 -2.06
N ASP A 53 -6.05 16.66 -3.23
CA ASP A 53 -6.47 15.94 -4.44
C ASP A 53 -5.39 15.06 -5.08
N GLN A 54 -4.15 15.13 -4.58
CA GLN A 54 -3.05 14.25 -4.99
C GLN A 54 -2.97 12.98 -4.14
N ASP A 55 -3.78 12.88 -3.09
CA ASP A 55 -3.86 11.71 -2.24
C ASP A 55 -4.74 10.61 -2.87
N ILE A 56 -4.93 9.48 -2.16
CA ILE A 56 -5.55 8.27 -2.71
C ILE A 56 -7.02 8.57 -3.06
N PRO A 57 -7.44 8.49 -4.33
CA PRO A 57 -8.85 8.68 -4.66
C PRO A 57 -9.68 7.55 -4.05
N THR A 58 -10.78 7.88 -3.37
CA THR A 58 -11.64 6.88 -2.72
C THR A 58 -12.56 6.17 -3.70
N GLY A 59 -12.77 6.74 -4.89
CA GLY A 59 -13.79 6.28 -5.85
C GLY A 59 -15.19 6.87 -5.58
N GLU A 60 -15.34 7.62 -4.49
CA GLU A 60 -16.59 8.25 -4.03
C GLU A 60 -16.45 9.79 -4.01
N GLY A 61 -15.66 10.35 -4.92
CA GLY A 61 -15.41 11.80 -5.03
C GLY A 61 -14.36 12.37 -4.07
N GLY A 62 -14.03 11.67 -2.99
CA GLY A 62 -13.04 12.12 -2.00
C GLY A 62 -11.63 11.56 -2.16
N PHE A 63 -10.77 11.95 -1.21
CA PHE A 63 -9.38 11.50 -1.11
C PHE A 63 -9.11 10.88 0.26
N ALA A 64 -8.09 10.04 0.32
CA ALA A 64 -7.64 9.39 1.54
C ALA A 64 -6.11 9.41 1.64
N LYS A 65 -5.60 9.58 2.86
CA LYS A 65 -4.17 9.48 3.15
C LYS A 65 -3.92 8.35 4.13
N ASP A 66 -2.98 7.47 3.78
CA ASP A 66 -2.64 6.29 4.56
C ASP A 66 -1.30 6.45 5.28
N TYR A 67 -1.30 6.09 6.55
CA TYR A 67 -0.11 5.97 7.40
C TYR A 67 0.05 4.51 7.84
N THR A 68 1.27 4.05 8.01
CA THR A 68 1.54 2.71 8.56
C THR A 68 2.13 2.78 9.94
N ILE A 69 1.70 1.86 10.80
CA ILE A 69 2.20 1.73 12.17
C ILE A 69 2.36 0.26 12.53
N GLN A 70 3.42 -0.07 13.26
CA GLN A 70 3.59 -1.40 13.84
C GLN A 70 2.87 -1.46 15.19
N LEU A 71 1.95 -2.39 15.36
CA LEU A 71 1.25 -2.63 16.63
C LEU A 71 1.45 -4.07 17.10
N GLN A 72 1.27 -4.30 18.40
CA GLN A 72 1.43 -5.59 19.04
C GLN A 72 0.08 -6.11 19.56
N ARG A 73 -0.12 -7.43 19.53
CA ARG A 73 -1.26 -8.06 20.20
C ARG A 73 -1.34 -7.58 21.65
N GLY A 74 -2.52 -7.15 22.05
CA GLY A 74 -2.80 -6.64 23.40
C GLY A 74 -2.65 -5.12 23.53
N ASP A 75 -2.04 -4.43 22.56
CA ASP A 75 -2.05 -2.97 22.52
C ASP A 75 -3.50 -2.46 22.56
N GLN A 76 -3.75 -1.43 23.37
CA GLN A 76 -4.95 -0.62 23.30
C GLN A 76 -4.54 0.73 22.70
N VAL A 77 -5.15 1.09 21.58
CA VAL A 77 -4.80 2.32 20.85
C VAL A 77 -5.98 3.30 20.85
N ALA A 78 -5.65 4.58 21.03
CA ALA A 78 -6.53 5.69 20.75
C ALA A 78 -5.97 6.45 19.54
N ILE A 79 -6.81 6.69 18.53
CA ILE A 79 -6.47 7.41 17.31
C ILE A 79 -7.37 8.64 17.26
N ASP A 80 -6.75 9.81 17.45
CA ASP A 80 -7.40 11.12 17.49
C ASP A 80 -7.11 11.84 16.18
N LEU A 81 -8.17 12.21 15.45
CA LEU A 81 -8.07 12.91 14.17
C LEU A 81 -8.90 14.20 14.23
N THR A 82 -8.21 15.34 14.24
CA THR A 82 -8.85 16.66 14.29
C THR A 82 -8.65 17.46 13.01
N SER A 83 -9.68 18.15 12.53
CA SER A 83 -9.58 19.14 11.46
C SER A 83 -10.62 20.24 11.62
N ASP A 84 -10.20 21.49 11.38
CA ASP A 84 -11.10 22.65 11.29
C ASP A 84 -11.58 22.89 9.84
N GLU A 85 -11.07 22.11 8.87
CA GLU A 85 -11.33 22.30 7.43
C GLU A 85 -12.23 21.22 6.83
N PHE A 86 -12.39 20.08 7.48
CA PHE A 86 -13.27 19.00 7.02
C PHE A 86 -13.79 18.15 8.18
N ASP A 87 -14.93 17.51 7.93
CA ASP A 87 -15.53 16.53 8.83
C ASP A 87 -14.73 15.23 8.75
N SER A 88 -14.11 14.81 9.84
CA SER A 88 -13.02 13.84 9.80
C SER A 88 -13.53 12.41 9.91
N VAL A 89 -12.84 11.48 9.23
CA VAL A 89 -13.09 10.05 9.38
C VAL A 89 -11.76 9.32 9.47
N VAL A 90 -11.64 8.44 10.46
CA VAL A 90 -10.44 7.63 10.66
C VAL A 90 -10.77 6.14 10.63
N LEU A 91 -9.98 5.39 9.85
CA LEU A 91 -10.05 3.94 9.82
C LEU A 91 -8.74 3.35 10.32
N LEU A 92 -8.85 2.27 11.08
CA LEU A 92 -7.76 1.34 11.34
C LEU A 92 -7.98 0.11 10.46
N LEU A 93 -7.01 -0.19 9.60
CA LEU A 93 -7.04 -1.33 8.69
C LEU A 93 -5.92 -2.32 9.04
N GLY A 94 -6.18 -3.60 8.80
CA GLY A 94 -5.19 -4.67 8.84
C GLY A 94 -4.16 -4.55 7.71
N ALA A 95 -3.10 -5.36 7.79
CA ALA A 95 -2.06 -5.39 6.75
C ALA A 95 -2.59 -5.82 5.37
N ASP A 96 -3.70 -6.56 5.36
CA ASP A 96 -4.45 -7.07 4.21
C ASP A 96 -5.48 -6.06 3.67
N GLY A 97 -5.64 -4.91 4.35
CA GLY A 97 -6.60 -3.86 4.00
C GLY A 97 -8.00 -4.06 4.57
N ALA A 98 -8.24 -5.12 5.36
CA ALA A 98 -9.53 -5.31 6.03
C ALA A 98 -9.74 -4.24 7.12
N THR A 99 -10.96 -3.69 7.21
CA THR A 99 -11.31 -2.73 8.26
C THR A 99 -11.33 -3.43 9.62
N VAL A 100 -10.49 -2.95 10.53
CA VAL A 100 -10.45 -3.37 11.94
C VAL A 100 -11.42 -2.53 12.76
N ALA A 101 -11.42 -1.21 12.50
CA ALA A 101 -12.33 -0.26 13.12
C ALA A 101 -12.41 1.01 12.26
N GLU A 102 -13.50 1.75 12.40
CA GLU A 102 -13.75 3.03 11.77
C GLU A 102 -14.54 3.91 12.74
N ASN A 103 -14.31 5.22 12.69
CA ASN A 103 -15.09 6.20 13.41
C ASN A 103 -15.00 7.57 12.73
N ASP A 104 -16.10 8.31 12.73
CA ASP A 104 -16.25 9.68 12.22
C ASP A 104 -16.48 10.70 13.35
N ASP A 105 -17.14 10.30 14.45
CA ASP A 105 -17.52 11.24 15.52
C ASP A 105 -16.58 11.28 16.74
N GLY A 106 -16.64 12.39 17.46
CA GLY A 106 -15.95 12.61 18.73
C GLY A 106 -16.94 12.71 19.90
N PRO A 107 -16.53 12.42 21.15
CA PRO A 107 -17.42 12.50 22.31
C PRO A 107 -17.78 13.94 22.70
N ASP A 108 -17.13 14.94 22.12
CA ASP A 108 -17.31 16.37 22.40
C ASP A 108 -18.40 17.03 21.52
N GLY A 109 -19.02 16.27 20.61
CA GLY A 109 -20.02 16.77 19.66
C GLY A 109 -19.43 17.59 18.51
N SER A 110 -18.11 17.55 18.32
CA SER A 110 -17.43 18.09 17.13
C SER A 110 -17.46 17.08 15.98
N THR A 111 -17.02 17.55 14.80
CA THR A 111 -16.79 16.77 13.58
C THR A 111 -15.41 16.10 13.56
N ASN A 112 -14.79 15.90 14.72
CA ASN A 112 -13.48 15.26 14.87
C ASN A 112 -13.66 13.80 15.30
N SER A 113 -12.95 12.86 14.70
CA SER A 113 -13.04 11.45 15.08
C SER A 113 -12.10 11.05 16.21
N LEU A 114 -12.62 10.23 17.13
CA LEU A 114 -11.81 9.53 18.14
C LEU A 114 -12.04 8.01 18.13
N LEU A 115 -11.09 7.25 17.61
CA LEU A 115 -11.20 5.79 17.50
C LEU A 115 -10.42 5.07 18.60
N PHE A 116 -11.07 4.13 19.27
CA PHE A 116 -10.42 3.20 20.20
C PHE A 116 -10.41 1.78 19.65
N SER A 117 -9.27 1.09 19.73
CA SER A 117 -9.19 -0.31 19.30
C SER A 117 -8.25 -1.15 20.17
N ARG A 118 -8.62 -2.41 20.35
CA ARG A 118 -7.76 -3.44 20.96
C ARG A 118 -7.16 -4.29 19.85
N ILE A 119 -5.83 -4.34 19.80
CA ILE A 119 -5.09 -5.05 18.78
C ILE A 119 -5.06 -6.55 19.10
N THR A 120 -5.59 -7.37 18.18
CA THR A 120 -5.69 -8.83 18.33
C THR A 120 -4.51 -9.57 17.71
N GLU A 121 -3.81 -8.95 16.75
CA GLU A 121 -2.69 -9.55 16.04
C GLU A 121 -1.49 -8.59 15.97
N THR A 122 -0.30 -9.09 16.25
CA THR A 122 0.94 -8.31 16.09
C THR A 122 1.23 -8.16 14.61
N GLY A 123 1.37 -6.93 14.14
CA GLY A 123 1.56 -6.70 12.71
C GLY A 123 1.61 -5.22 12.34
N ARG A 124 1.79 -5.00 11.04
CA ARG A 124 1.65 -3.68 10.42
C ARG A 124 0.16 -3.39 10.25
N TYR A 125 -0.26 -2.23 10.71
CA TYR A 125 -1.59 -1.69 10.49
C TYR A 125 -1.50 -0.45 9.61
N ILE A 126 -2.62 -0.09 8.99
CA ILE A 126 -2.78 1.14 8.22
C ILE A 126 -3.79 2.02 8.94
N ILE A 127 -3.46 3.29 9.11
CA ILE A 127 -4.39 4.31 9.57
C ILE A 127 -4.74 5.16 8.36
N ARG A 128 -6.00 5.16 7.99
CA ARG A 128 -6.52 5.94 6.87
C ARG A 128 -7.25 7.16 7.38
N VAL A 129 -6.87 8.32 6.89
CA VAL A 129 -7.52 9.61 7.10
C VAL A 129 -8.31 9.96 5.84
N ARG A 130 -9.58 10.33 5.98
CA ARG A 130 -10.41 10.87 4.90
C ARG A 130 -11.35 11.93 5.44
N ALA A 131 -11.98 12.68 4.53
CA ALA A 131 -13.13 13.51 4.86
C ALA A 131 -14.44 12.70 4.75
N PHE A 132 -15.44 13.07 5.53
CA PHE A 132 -16.81 12.58 5.37
C PHE A 132 -17.44 13.22 4.12
N GLY A 133 -18.10 12.42 3.29
CA GLY A 133 -18.73 12.86 2.04
C GLY A 133 -17.77 13.05 0.86
N GLU A 134 -18.31 13.62 -0.24
CA GLU A 134 -17.67 13.63 -1.56
C GLU A 134 -16.75 14.84 -1.81
N THR A 135 -16.66 15.78 -0.86
CA THR A 135 -15.86 17.00 -1.01
C THR A 135 -15.21 17.37 0.31
N GLY A 136 -13.89 17.23 0.38
CA GLY A 136 -13.15 17.63 1.58
C GLY A 136 -11.67 17.34 1.45
N GLY A 137 -10.86 18.27 1.94
CA GLY A 137 -9.41 18.21 1.97
C GLY A 137 -8.92 19.46 2.66
N GLY A 138 -8.01 19.30 3.60
CA GLY A 138 -7.64 20.39 4.49
C GLY A 138 -6.52 20.00 5.42
N ASN A 139 -6.07 20.94 6.22
CA ASN A 139 -5.10 20.64 7.27
C ASN A 139 -5.78 19.78 8.34
N PHE A 140 -5.03 18.82 8.87
CA PHE A 140 -5.48 18.00 9.97
C PHE A 140 -4.32 17.69 10.91
N ARG A 141 -4.69 17.19 12.09
CA ARG A 141 -3.75 16.66 13.07
C ARG A 141 -4.18 15.24 13.46
N LEU A 142 -3.27 14.29 13.30
CA LEU A 142 -3.44 12.88 13.62
C LEU A 142 -2.56 12.53 14.82
N ASN A 143 -3.11 11.92 15.86
CA ASN A 143 -2.34 11.45 17.00
C ASN A 143 -2.70 10.00 17.34
N VAL A 144 -1.67 9.16 17.52
CA VAL A 144 -1.85 7.74 17.85
C VAL A 144 -1.22 7.45 19.20
N THR A 145 -2.05 7.18 20.19
CA THR A 145 -1.60 6.91 21.56
C THR A 145 -1.79 5.44 21.90
N ARG A 146 -0.72 4.78 22.37
CA ARG A 146 -0.84 3.47 23.02
C ARG A 146 -1.19 3.68 24.48
N LEU A 147 -2.41 3.28 24.84
CA LEU A 147 -2.91 3.37 26.19
C LEU A 147 -2.21 2.33 27.06
N ARG A 148 -1.59 2.80 28.14
CA ARG A 148 -1.02 1.93 29.17
C ARG A 148 -2.04 1.81 30.30
N PRO A 149 -2.25 0.61 30.86
CA PRO A 149 -2.95 0.49 32.14
C PRO A 149 -2.28 1.37 33.19
N VAL A 150 -3.08 2.12 33.95
CA VAL A 150 -2.60 2.77 35.17
C VAL A 150 -2.58 1.68 36.24
N ASN A 151 -1.39 1.25 36.64
CA ASN A 151 -1.20 0.33 37.77
C ASN A 151 -0.95 1.12 39.05
#